data_AF-A0A5X4PM31-F1
#
_entry.id   AF-A0A5X4PM31-F1
#
_cell.length_a   1.000
_cell.length_b   1.000
_cell.length_c   1.000
_cell.angle_alpha   90.00
_cell.angle_beta   90.00
_cell.angle_gamma   90.00
#
_symmetry.space_group_name_H-M   'P 1'
#
loop_
_entity.id
_entity.type
_entity.pdbx_description
1 polymer ?
#
loop_
_entity_poly.entity_id
_entity_poly.type
_entity_poly.pdbx_seq_one_letter_code
_entity_poly.pdbx_strand_id
1 'polypeptide(L)'
;MYEEAVLRSLVSERNMQVSQDGRVYPGYGGNVDGTLTNAATRLASTAGNIIGTAVAFSAFDSVRQALPMVQALLQMALVICIPLITLCSAWDVKVVMTLTFVQFALYFLTFWWELTRWLDSWLLGVLYSSDTHSSWNLAGLQNSQDDVIINLVMGSMFLVLPTFWLGAMTWAGV
;
A
#
# COMPACT_ATOMS: atom_id res chain seq x y z
N MET A 1 -41.18 -6.63 -19.51
CA MET A 1 -41.41 -7.19 -18.16
C MET A 1 -40.66 -8.50 -17.90
N TYR A 2 -40.66 -9.49 -18.81
CA TYR A 2 -39.91 -10.74 -18.60
C TYR A 2 -38.39 -10.56 -18.74
N GLU A 3 -37.93 -9.75 -19.69
CA GLU A 3 -36.49 -9.51 -19.94
C GLU A 3 -35.78 -8.83 -18.76
N GLU A 4 -36.42 -7.88 -18.08
CA GLU A 4 -35.85 -7.20 -16.92
C GLU A 4 -35.70 -8.13 -15.70
N ALA A 5 -36.62 -9.08 -15.53
CA ALA A 5 -36.53 -10.09 -14.47
C ALA A 5 -35.41 -11.10 -14.74
N VAL A 6 -35.18 -11.43 -16.02
CA VAL A 6 -34.06 -12.29 -16.45
C VAL A 6 -32.73 -11.54 -16.31
N LEU A 7 -32.64 -10.28 -16.72
CA LEU A 7 -31.43 -9.47 -16.54
C LEU A 7 -31.09 -9.25 -15.06
N ARG A 8 -32.09 -8.98 -14.22
CA ARG A 8 -31.90 -8.83 -12.77
C ARG A 8 -31.50 -10.12 -12.10
N SER A 9 -31.99 -11.27 -12.57
CA SER A 9 -31.53 -12.56 -12.04
C SER A 9 -30.12 -12.88 -12.52
N LEU A 10 -29.75 -12.61 -13.78
CA LEU A 10 -28.38 -12.78 -14.28
C LEU A 10 -27.36 -11.88 -13.57
N VAL A 11 -27.75 -10.67 -13.18
CA VAL A 11 -26.91 -9.73 -12.43
C VAL A 11 -27.04 -9.91 -10.90
N SER A 12 -27.99 -10.73 -10.43
CA SER A 12 -28.14 -10.96 -8.99
C SER A 12 -26.91 -11.64 -8.42
N GLU A 13 -26.45 -11.13 -7.29
CA GLU A 13 -25.28 -11.61 -6.55
C GLU A 13 -25.36 -13.12 -6.25
N ARG A 14 -26.59 -13.64 -6.06
CA ARG A 14 -26.88 -15.06 -5.89
C ARG A 14 -26.55 -15.91 -7.13
N ASN A 15 -26.78 -15.41 -8.34
CA ASN A 15 -26.42 -16.10 -9.57
C ASN A 15 -24.94 -15.92 -9.94
N MET A 16 -24.30 -14.80 -9.54
CA MET A 16 -22.84 -14.64 -9.64
C MET A 16 -22.07 -15.61 -8.73
N GLN A 17 -22.57 -15.88 -7.52
CA GLN A 17 -21.98 -16.86 -6.60
C GLN A 17 -22.17 -18.32 -7.08
N VAL A 18 -23.30 -18.64 -7.73
CA VAL A 18 -23.59 -19.98 -8.27
C VAL A 18 -22.92 -20.21 -9.65
N SER A 19 -22.62 -19.15 -10.41
CA SER A 19 -21.94 -19.22 -11.72
C SER A 19 -20.40 -19.26 -11.61
N GLN A 20 -19.84 -19.63 -10.45
CA GLN A 20 -18.40 -19.88 -10.28
C GLN A 20 -17.86 -21.06 -11.11
N ASP A 21 -18.74 -21.83 -11.77
CA ASP A 21 -18.40 -23.01 -12.57
C ASP A 21 -17.97 -22.68 -14.03
N GLY A 22 -17.88 -21.41 -14.42
CA GLY A 22 -17.75 -21.03 -15.83
C GLY A 22 -16.68 -20.01 -16.19
N ARG A 23 -16.66 -18.83 -15.55
CA ARG A 23 -15.69 -17.76 -15.83
C ARG A 23 -15.54 -16.85 -14.61
N VAL A 24 -14.77 -17.30 -13.62
CA VAL A 24 -14.18 -16.38 -12.63
C VAL A 24 -13.23 -15.49 -13.42
N TYR A 25 -13.42 -14.16 -13.38
CA TYR A 25 -12.40 -13.24 -13.88
C TYR A 25 -11.12 -13.52 -13.09
N PRO A 26 -10.07 -14.10 -13.71
CA PRO A 26 -8.81 -14.22 -13.01
C PRO A 26 -8.34 -12.79 -12.74
N GLY A 27 -7.96 -12.51 -11.49
CA GLY A 27 -7.22 -11.30 -11.18
C GLY A 27 -5.95 -11.23 -12.04
N TYR A 28 -5.30 -10.07 -12.04
CA TYR A 28 -4.16 -9.77 -12.93
C TYR A 28 -2.99 -10.78 -12.86
N GLY A 29 -2.96 -11.68 -11.86
CA GLY A 29 -1.96 -12.74 -11.70
C GLY A 29 -2.27 -14.10 -12.33
N GLY A 30 -3.41 -14.30 -13.03
CA GLY A 30 -3.84 -15.65 -13.48
C GLY A 30 -3.74 -15.93 -14.98
N ASN A 31 -2.83 -16.83 -15.40
CA ASN A 31 -2.84 -17.43 -16.74
C ASN A 31 -4.12 -18.24 -17.01
N VAL A 32 -4.70 -18.04 -18.21
CA VAL A 32 -6.00 -18.56 -18.67
C VAL A 32 -5.96 -20.06 -19.04
N ASP A 33 -4.77 -20.66 -19.20
CA ASP A 33 -4.60 -22.06 -19.58
C ASP A 33 -4.05 -22.94 -18.43
N GLY A 34 -4.80 -23.98 -18.07
CA GLY A 34 -4.47 -24.92 -16.98
C GLY A 34 -3.50 -26.03 -17.42
N THR A 35 -2.21 -25.71 -17.50
CA THR A 35 -1.15 -26.73 -17.73
C THR A 35 -0.54 -27.18 -16.39
N LEU A 36 -0.12 -28.45 -16.27
CA LEU A 36 0.50 -29.04 -15.07
C LEU A 36 1.73 -28.24 -14.58
N THR A 37 2.49 -27.65 -15.51
CA THR A 37 3.58 -26.71 -15.24
C THR A 37 3.09 -25.44 -14.52
N ASN A 38 1.93 -24.90 -14.91
CA ASN A 38 1.34 -23.74 -14.25
C ASN A 38 0.89 -24.07 -12.83
N ALA A 39 0.42 -25.30 -12.56
CA ALA A 39 0.08 -25.74 -11.21
C ALA A 39 1.34 -25.87 -10.32
N ALA A 40 2.43 -26.42 -10.85
CA ALA A 40 3.71 -26.51 -10.14
C ALA A 40 4.32 -25.13 -9.88
N THR A 41 4.31 -24.23 -10.89
CA THR A 41 4.76 -22.85 -10.73
C THR A 41 3.90 -22.09 -9.72
N ARG A 42 2.58 -22.32 -9.68
CA ARG A 42 1.67 -21.73 -8.67
C ARG A 42 1.95 -22.24 -7.26
N LEU A 43 2.26 -23.52 -7.09
CA LEU A 43 2.62 -24.07 -5.77
C LEU A 43 3.99 -23.55 -5.31
N ALA A 44 4.97 -23.51 -6.21
CA ALA A 44 6.28 -22.94 -5.93
C ALA A 44 6.21 -21.44 -5.64
N SER A 45 5.39 -20.69 -6.38
CA SER A 45 5.15 -19.27 -6.11
C SER A 45 4.42 -19.06 -4.79
N THR A 46 3.43 -19.89 -4.45
CA THR A 46 2.73 -19.82 -3.16
C THR A 46 3.68 -20.11 -1.99
N ALA A 47 4.48 -21.18 -2.07
CA ALA A 47 5.46 -21.51 -1.05
C ALA A 47 6.56 -20.45 -0.92
N GLY A 48 7.08 -19.94 -2.05
CA GLY A 48 8.07 -18.85 -2.07
C GLY A 48 7.51 -17.53 -1.53
N ASN A 49 6.25 -17.22 -1.83
CA ASN A 49 5.60 -16.01 -1.34
C ASN A 49 5.30 -16.10 0.16
N ILE A 50 4.91 -17.26 0.70
CA ILE A 50 4.74 -17.45 2.16
C ILE A 50 6.07 -17.22 2.91
N ILE A 51 7.18 -17.74 2.40
CA ILE A 51 8.50 -17.56 3.04
C ILE A 51 8.98 -16.10 2.88
N GLY A 52 8.84 -15.53 1.69
CA GLY A 52 9.25 -14.15 1.41
C GLY A 52 8.45 -13.11 2.21
N THR A 53 7.17 -13.38 2.46
CA THR A 53 6.28 -12.43 3.14
C THR A 53 6.42 -12.45 4.64
N ALA A 54 6.73 -13.60 5.25
CA ALA A 54 7.06 -13.66 6.67
C ALA A 54 8.22 -12.73 7.04
N VAL A 55 9.25 -12.68 6.18
CA VAL A 55 10.40 -11.77 6.36
C VAL A 55 10.03 -10.32 6.02
N ALA A 56 9.30 -10.10 4.93
CA ALA A 56 8.90 -8.76 4.50
C ALA A 56 7.99 -8.07 5.52
N PHE A 57 6.99 -8.76 6.08
CA PHE A 57 6.07 -8.19 7.06
C PHE A 57 6.76 -7.81 8.37
N SER A 58 7.72 -8.61 8.83
CA SER A 58 8.54 -8.27 10.00
C SER A 58 9.41 -7.02 9.74
N ALA A 59 9.95 -6.88 8.52
CA ALA A 59 10.71 -5.71 8.14
C ALA A 59 9.83 -4.44 8.08
N PHE A 60 8.63 -4.53 7.52
CA PHE A 60 7.70 -3.38 7.46
C PHE A 60 7.22 -2.93 8.85
N ASP A 61 6.97 -3.86 9.76
CA ASP A 61 6.62 -3.50 11.14
C ASP A 61 7.78 -2.76 11.84
N SER A 62 9.01 -3.27 11.67
CA SER A 62 10.21 -2.61 12.19
C SER A 62 10.40 -1.21 11.60
N VAL A 63 10.14 -1.02 10.29
CA VAL A 63 10.18 0.29 9.64
C VAL A 63 9.13 1.22 10.23
N ARG A 64 7.87 0.77 10.36
CA ARG A 64 6.77 1.57 10.92
C ARG A 64 7.08 2.09 12.32
N GLN A 65 7.69 1.26 13.17
CA GLN A 65 8.12 1.65 14.51
C GLN A 65 9.29 2.65 14.47
N ALA A 66 10.18 2.54 13.48
CA ALA A 66 11.31 3.43 13.32
C ALA A 66 10.94 4.82 12.72
N LEU A 67 9.82 4.95 11.99
CA LEU A 67 9.42 6.22 11.34
C LEU A 67 9.42 7.44 12.28
N PRO A 68 8.76 7.44 13.45
CA PRO A 68 8.79 8.58 14.36
C PRO A 68 10.20 8.86 14.90
N MET A 69 11.03 7.82 15.08
CA MET A 69 12.41 7.98 15.53
C MET A 69 13.27 8.67 14.46
N VAL A 70 13.12 8.24 13.20
CA VAL A 70 13.83 8.84 12.05
C VAL A 70 13.42 10.30 11.88
N GLN A 71 12.14 10.63 12.06
CA GLN A 71 11.69 12.02 11.97
C GLN A 71 12.37 12.92 13.01
N ALA A 72 12.44 12.46 14.26
CA ALA A 72 13.09 13.21 15.33
C ALA A 72 14.57 13.45 15.02
N LEU A 73 15.27 12.44 14.49
CA LEU A 73 16.67 12.56 14.07
C LEU A 73 16.84 13.54 12.89
N LEU A 74 15.94 13.51 11.91
CA LEU A 74 15.96 14.44 10.78
C LEU A 74 15.72 15.89 11.23
N GLN A 75 14.77 16.12 12.16
CA GLN A 75 14.51 17.44 12.71
C GLN A 75 15.68 17.94 13.55
N MET A 76 16.28 17.07 14.37
CA MET A 76 17.50 17.41 15.12
C MET A 76 18.64 17.82 14.19
N ALA A 77 18.89 17.04 13.13
CA ALA A 77 19.90 17.36 12.13
C ALA A 77 19.62 18.70 11.43
N LEU A 78 18.37 18.96 11.03
CA LEU A 78 17.98 20.21 10.40
C LEU A 78 18.22 21.40 11.32
N VAL A 79 17.80 21.32 12.59
CA VAL A 79 17.96 22.41 13.57
C VAL A 79 19.43 22.75 13.81
N ILE A 80 20.31 21.75 13.83
CA ILE A 80 21.77 21.97 13.92
C ILE A 80 22.31 22.65 12.65
N CYS A 81 21.79 22.31 11.48
CA CYS A 81 22.22 22.89 10.20
C CYS A 81 21.69 24.32 9.97
N ILE A 82 20.54 24.71 10.54
CA ILE A 82 19.96 26.05 10.36
C ILE A 82 20.99 27.18 10.58
N PRO A 83 21.67 27.30 11.74
CA PRO A 83 22.62 28.39 11.97
C PRO A 83 23.83 28.32 11.02
N LEU A 84 24.29 27.13 10.64
CA LEU A 84 25.41 26.98 9.71
C LEU A 84 25.04 27.48 8.31
N ILE A 85 23.84 27.13 7.84
CA ILE A 85 23.35 27.54 6.52
C ILE A 85 23.08 29.05 6.49
N THR A 86 22.46 29.62 7.53
CA THR A 86 22.20 31.06 7.57
C THR A 86 23.48 31.90 7.65
N LEU A 87 24.50 31.42 8.37
CA LEU A 87 25.83 32.04 8.40
C LEU A 87 26.52 31.98 7.03
N CYS A 88 26.58 30.81 6.40
CA CYS A 88 27.17 30.65 5.06
C CYS A 88 26.43 31.44 3.98
N SER A 89 25.13 31.67 4.16
CA SER A 89 24.28 32.45 3.26
C SER A 89 24.33 33.97 3.51
N ALA A 90 25.18 34.46 4.43
CA ALA A 90 25.26 35.86 4.81
C ALA A 90 23.89 36.50 5.16
N TRP A 91 23.02 35.73 5.83
CA TRP A 91 21.67 36.16 6.24
C TRP A 91 20.71 36.51 5.09
N ASP A 92 20.85 35.90 3.92
CA ASP A 92 19.87 36.06 2.84
C ASP A 92 18.47 35.60 3.28
N VAL A 93 17.50 36.51 3.16
CA VAL A 93 16.08 36.28 3.48
C VAL A 93 15.52 35.14 2.64
N LYS A 94 15.95 35.00 1.38
CA LYS A 94 15.48 33.92 0.51
C LYS A 94 15.82 32.55 1.11
N VAL A 95 17.04 32.38 1.61
CA VAL A 95 17.49 31.12 2.21
C VAL A 95 16.76 30.83 3.52
N VAL A 96 16.56 31.84 4.37
CA VAL A 96 15.76 31.69 5.60
C VAL A 96 14.34 31.21 5.27
N MET A 97 13.70 31.79 4.24
CA MET A 97 12.38 31.35 3.80
C MET A 97 12.40 29.89 3.33
N THR A 98 13.37 29.48 2.50
CA THR A 98 13.48 28.08 2.07
C THR A 98 13.66 27.12 3.25
N LEU A 99 14.47 27.47 4.26
CA LEU A 99 14.66 26.66 5.46
C LEU A 99 13.36 26.51 6.26
N THR A 100 12.53 27.55 6.35
CA THR A 100 11.22 27.43 7.01
C THR A 100 10.26 26.50 6.26
N PHE A 101 10.29 26.51 4.92
CA PHE A 101 9.51 25.57 4.11
C PHE A 101 10.02 24.13 4.24
N VAL A 102 11.35 23.92 4.27
CA VAL A 102 11.94 22.59 4.53
C VAL A 102 11.54 22.10 5.91
N GLN A 103 11.60 22.95 6.94
CA GLN A 103 11.19 22.61 8.30
C GLN A 103 9.71 22.23 8.35
N PHE A 104 8.85 23.01 7.69
CA PHE A 104 7.42 22.69 7.55
C PHE A 104 7.21 21.34 6.85
N ALA A 105 7.93 21.09 5.75
CA ALA A 105 7.84 19.83 5.01
C ALA A 105 8.17 18.64 5.91
N LEU A 106 9.22 18.74 6.72
CA LEU A 106 9.63 17.69 7.67
C LEU A 106 8.63 17.48 8.80
N TYR A 107 7.98 18.53 9.31
CA TYR A 107 6.90 18.39 10.28
C TYR A 107 5.68 17.70 9.67
N PHE A 108 5.38 17.99 8.40
CA PHE A 108 4.21 17.46 7.71
C PHE A 108 4.32 15.96 7.36
N LEU A 109 5.49 15.32 7.52
CA LEU A 109 5.62 13.86 7.35
C LEU A 109 4.71 13.06 8.29
N THR A 110 4.44 13.54 9.52
CA THR A 110 3.54 12.84 10.45
C THR A 110 2.16 12.67 9.86
N PHE A 111 1.64 13.69 9.19
CA PHE A 111 0.33 13.64 8.54
C PHE A 111 0.27 12.49 7.52
N TRP A 112 1.29 12.30 6.70
CA TRP A 112 1.32 11.23 5.71
C TRP A 112 1.37 9.84 6.34
N TRP A 113 2.10 9.69 7.46
CA TRP A 113 2.11 8.43 8.20
C TRP A 113 0.77 8.15 8.91
N GLU A 114 0.13 9.17 9.46
CA GLU A 114 -1.23 9.05 10.01
C GLU A 114 -2.24 8.68 8.93
N LEU A 115 -2.16 9.32 7.76
CA LEU A 115 -3.00 9.00 6.61
C LEU A 115 -2.81 7.54 6.18
N THR A 116 -1.57 7.06 6.14
CA THR A 116 -1.27 5.66 5.80
C THR A 116 -1.85 4.70 6.83
N ARG A 117 -1.70 5.00 8.13
CA ARG A 117 -2.24 4.15 9.21
C ARG A 117 -3.77 4.12 9.21
N TRP A 118 -4.40 5.25 8.89
CA TRP A 118 -5.84 5.32 8.70
C TRP A 118 -6.29 4.48 7.52
N LEU A 119 -5.61 4.59 6.38
CA LEU A 119 -5.89 3.78 5.20
C LEU A 119 -5.75 2.28 5.50
N ASP A 120 -4.71 1.87 6.22
CA ASP A 120 -4.50 0.48 6.70
C ASP A 120 -5.68 -0.04 7.51
N SER A 121 -6.18 0.77 8.45
CA SER A 121 -7.26 0.38 9.35
C SER A 121 -8.63 0.31 8.66
N TRP A 122 -8.87 1.11 7.62
CA TRP A 122 -10.19 1.25 6.99
C TRP A 122 -10.34 0.54 5.65
N LEU A 123 -9.26 0.42 4.86
CA LEU A 123 -9.32 -0.10 3.51
C LEU A 123 -9.71 -1.58 3.47
N LEU A 124 -9.17 -2.41 4.37
CA LEU A 124 -9.55 -3.82 4.47
C LEU A 124 -11.01 -3.99 4.91
N GLY A 125 -11.49 -3.12 5.81
CA GLY A 125 -12.89 -3.13 6.25
C GLY A 125 -13.87 -2.80 5.13
N VAL A 126 -13.53 -1.88 4.22
CA VAL A 126 -14.39 -1.50 3.10
C VAL A 126 -14.29 -2.49 1.94
N LEU A 127 -13.09 -3.03 1.65
CA LEU A 127 -12.90 -3.94 0.52
C LEU A 127 -13.38 -5.37 0.79
N TYR A 128 -13.32 -5.83 2.05
CA TYR A 128 -13.61 -7.22 2.41
C TYR A 128 -14.88 -7.44 3.24
N SER A 129 -15.75 -6.44 3.41
CA SER A 129 -17.03 -6.62 4.14
C SER A 129 -18.11 -7.39 3.36
N SER A 130 -17.75 -8.30 2.44
CA SER A 130 -18.72 -9.11 1.68
C SER A 130 -18.55 -10.61 1.98
N ASP A 131 -19.66 -11.34 2.03
CA ASP A 131 -19.76 -12.77 2.40
C ASP A 131 -19.06 -13.76 1.42
N THR A 132 -18.25 -13.27 0.48
CA THR A 132 -17.61 -14.08 -0.58
C THR A 132 -16.27 -14.70 -0.15
N HIS A 133 -15.75 -14.38 1.04
CA HIS A 133 -14.49 -14.88 1.58
C HIS A 133 -14.67 -16.16 2.40
N SER A 134 -14.81 -17.32 1.74
CA SER A 134 -14.71 -18.62 2.42
C SER A 134 -13.28 -19.19 2.31
N SER A 135 -12.72 -19.61 3.45
CA SER A 135 -11.35 -20.14 3.58
C SER A 135 -11.17 -21.56 3.02
N TRP A 136 -12.23 -22.17 2.46
CA TRP A 136 -12.28 -23.59 2.10
C TRP A 136 -12.61 -23.84 0.61
N ASN A 137 -12.25 -22.92 -0.28
CA ASN A 137 -12.37 -23.07 -1.73
C ASN A 137 -10.98 -23.01 -2.40
N LEU A 138 -10.80 -23.55 -3.60
CA LEU A 138 -9.59 -23.37 -4.42
C LEU A 138 -9.36 -21.88 -4.74
N ALA A 139 -10.44 -21.08 -4.78
CA ALA A 139 -10.39 -19.62 -4.75
C ALA A 139 -9.76 -19.04 -3.46
N GLY A 140 -9.77 -19.77 -2.34
CA GLY A 140 -9.11 -19.42 -1.08
C GLY A 140 -7.58 -19.41 -1.15
N LEU A 141 -6.96 -20.20 -2.04
CA LEU A 141 -5.52 -20.11 -2.31
C LEU A 141 -5.17 -18.87 -3.15
N GLN A 142 -6.06 -18.46 -4.06
CA GLN A 142 -5.93 -17.21 -4.79
C GLN A 142 -6.14 -16.00 -3.85
N ASN A 143 -7.13 -16.08 -2.97
CA ASN A 143 -7.37 -15.10 -1.91
C ASN A 143 -6.16 -14.95 -0.97
N SER A 144 -5.44 -16.04 -0.69
CA SER A 144 -4.23 -16.00 0.15
C SER A 144 -3.06 -15.26 -0.54
N GLN A 145 -2.95 -15.35 -1.86
CA GLN A 145 -1.96 -14.57 -2.62
C GLN A 145 -2.36 -13.09 -2.70
N ASP A 146 -3.64 -12.80 -2.91
CA ASP A 146 -4.15 -11.43 -2.96
C ASP A 146 -4.05 -10.73 -1.58
N ASP A 147 -4.28 -11.47 -0.48
CA ASP A 147 -4.10 -10.99 0.90
C ASP A 147 -2.63 -10.64 1.21
N VAL A 148 -1.70 -11.44 0.68
CA VAL A 148 -0.28 -11.15 0.76
C VAL A 148 0.09 -9.88 -0.02
N ILE A 149 -0.43 -9.72 -1.24
CA ILE A 149 -0.13 -8.58 -2.11
C ILE A 149 -0.68 -7.30 -1.48
N ILE A 150 -1.91 -7.31 -0.95
CA ILE A 150 -2.48 -6.13 -0.33
C ILE A 150 -1.68 -5.73 0.91
N ASN A 151 -1.28 -6.67 1.78
CA ASN A 151 -0.44 -6.36 2.93
C ASN A 151 0.94 -5.76 2.53
N LEU A 152 1.53 -6.22 1.42
CA LEU A 152 2.75 -5.62 0.87
C LEU A 152 2.52 -4.18 0.38
N VAL A 153 1.43 -3.95 -0.35
CA VAL A 153 1.06 -2.62 -0.85
C VAL A 153 0.81 -1.68 0.33
N MET A 154 0.04 -2.10 1.33
CA MET A 154 -0.22 -1.32 2.56
C MET A 154 1.06 -1.05 3.35
N GLY A 155 1.99 -2.01 3.43
CA GLY A 155 3.33 -1.83 3.98
C GLY A 155 4.15 -0.75 3.25
N SER A 156 4.13 -0.78 1.92
CA SER A 156 4.91 0.13 1.07
C SER A 156 4.42 1.59 1.11
N MET A 157 3.13 1.83 1.36
CA MET A 157 2.55 3.18 1.39
C MET A 157 3.17 4.08 2.46
N PHE A 158 3.70 3.50 3.53
CA PHE A 158 4.44 4.22 4.58
C PHE A 158 5.72 4.89 4.07
N LEU A 159 6.26 4.43 2.93
CA LEU A 159 7.42 5.03 2.25
C LEU A 159 7.01 5.82 1.01
N VAL A 160 6.05 5.33 0.22
CA VAL A 160 5.64 5.95 -1.04
C VAL A 160 4.96 7.31 -0.84
N LEU A 161 4.07 7.45 0.15
CA LEU A 161 3.37 8.72 0.35
C LEU A 161 4.29 9.86 0.85
N PRO A 162 5.17 9.64 1.83
CA PRO A 162 6.13 10.67 2.23
C PRO A 162 7.16 11.00 1.15
N THR A 163 7.60 10.02 0.36
CA THR A 163 8.53 10.27 -0.75
C THR A 163 7.88 11.07 -1.86
N PHE A 164 6.60 10.83 -2.16
CA PHE A 164 5.82 11.67 -3.07
C PHE A 164 5.76 13.12 -2.57
N TRP A 165 5.48 13.34 -1.29
CA TRP A 165 5.47 14.68 -0.68
C TRP A 165 6.83 15.38 -0.80
N LEU A 166 7.90 14.72 -0.40
CA LEU A 166 9.25 15.28 -0.47
C LEU A 166 9.65 15.58 -1.91
N GLY A 167 9.35 14.68 -2.86
CA GLY A 167 9.60 14.90 -4.28
C GLY A 167 8.81 16.08 -4.85
N ALA A 168 7.56 16.25 -4.43
CA ALA A 168 6.74 17.40 -4.83
C ALA A 168 7.33 18.73 -4.32
N MET A 169 7.87 18.76 -3.09
CA MET A 169 8.53 19.94 -2.53
C MET A 169 9.81 20.30 -3.31
N THR A 170 10.62 19.30 -3.67
CA THR A 170 11.79 19.51 -4.52
C THR A 170 11.41 20.06 -5.90
N TRP A 171 10.32 19.57 -6.49
CA TRP A 171 9.83 20.09 -7.77
C TRP A 171 9.28 21.52 -7.66
N ALA A 172 8.68 21.88 -6.53
CA ALA A 172 8.20 23.23 -6.25
C ALA A 172 9.32 24.25 -6.01
N GLY A 173 10.59 23.82 -6.01
CA GLY A 173 11.76 24.68 -5.86
C GLY A 173 12.16 24.95 -4.41
N VAL A 174 11.72 24.10 -3.48
CA VAL A 174 12.24 24.01 -2.10
C VAL A 174 13.40 23.02 -2.04
#